data_AF-A0A965PTD8-F1
#
_entry.id   AF-A0A965PTD8-F1
#
_cell.length_a   1.000
_cell.length_b   1.000
_cell.length_c   1.000
_cell.angle_alpha   90.00
_cell.angle_beta   90.00
_cell.angle_gamma   90.00
#
_symmetry.space_group_name_H-M   'P 1'
#
loop_
_entity.id
_entity.type
_entity.pdbx_description
1 polymer ?
#
loop_
_entity_poly.entity_id
_entity_poly.type
_entity_poly.pdbx_seq_one_letter_code
_entity_poly.pdbx_strand_id
1 'polypeptide(L)'
;LENSMVADKVKVVVTRTNAWEQATLTEMYRASQEEEAVYLYAHTKGASDPSLINQLWNRSMTFFNVVAWERCLQLLEDVDAVGCHWITKEQFPHMADHNNPEGYPYFGGTYWWAKSSHIKELGEPVREHRWQAEHWIGKKPDTKVHDSNPGWPGPEKFVITF
;
A
#
# COMPACT_ATOMS: atom_id res chain seq x y z
N LEU A 1 -23.56 4.50 3.44
CA LEU A 1 -23.17 3.44 4.41
C LEU A 1 -24.29 3.10 5.38
N GLU A 2 -25.18 4.05 5.72
CA GLU A 2 -26.24 3.89 6.74
C GLU A 2 -27.20 2.69 6.53
N ASN A 3 -27.32 2.16 5.31
CA ASN A 3 -28.18 1.00 5.00
C ASN A 3 -27.38 -0.26 4.59
N SER A 4 -26.09 -0.35 4.95
CA SER A 4 -25.23 -1.49 4.61
C SER A 4 -25.09 -2.47 5.78
N MET A 5 -24.93 -3.76 5.48
CA MET A 5 -24.66 -4.83 6.48
C MET A 5 -23.33 -4.67 7.23
N VAL A 6 -22.51 -3.68 6.86
CA VAL A 6 -21.21 -3.38 7.49
C VAL A 6 -21.17 -2.01 8.16
N ALA A 7 -22.32 -1.34 8.33
CA ALA A 7 -22.38 0.02 8.87
C ALA A 7 -21.78 0.14 10.28
N ASP A 8 -21.91 -0.90 11.10
CA ASP A 8 -21.33 -1.03 12.44
C ASP A 8 -19.85 -1.49 12.43
N LYS A 9 -19.36 -1.99 11.29
CA LYS A 9 -18.00 -2.51 11.09
C LYS A 9 -17.07 -1.52 10.37
N VAL A 10 -17.61 -0.44 9.83
CA VAL A 10 -16.87 0.55 9.03
C VAL A 10 -17.09 1.94 9.58
N LYS A 11 -16.00 2.63 9.87
CA LYS A 11 -16.01 4.04 10.25
C LYS A 11 -15.29 4.87 9.20
N VAL A 12 -15.95 5.91 8.69
CA VAL A 12 -15.27 6.93 7.87
C VAL A 12 -14.49 7.84 8.80
N VAL A 13 -13.16 7.73 8.78
CA VAL A 13 -12.28 8.56 9.62
C VAL A 13 -11.93 9.90 8.97
N VAL A 14 -11.99 9.98 7.64
CA VAL A 14 -11.66 11.20 6.90
C VAL A 14 -12.41 11.25 5.57
N THR A 15 -12.93 12.44 5.23
CA THR A 15 -13.45 12.78 3.90
C THR A 15 -12.82 14.08 3.46
N ARG A 16 -12.20 14.12 2.28
CA ARG A 16 -11.59 15.31 1.69
C ARG A 16 -11.88 15.34 0.19
N THR A 17 -12.21 16.52 -0.33
CA THR A 17 -12.42 16.73 -1.77
C THR A 17 -11.16 17.26 -2.46
N ASN A 18 -10.24 17.86 -1.71
CA ASN A 18 -9.01 18.49 -2.19
C ASN A 18 -7.78 17.82 -1.58
N ALA A 19 -7.73 16.50 -1.62
CA ALA A 19 -6.59 15.73 -1.16
C ALA A 19 -6.43 14.47 -2.03
N TRP A 20 -5.23 13.93 -2.05
CA TRP A 20 -4.96 12.62 -2.60
C TRP A 20 -4.92 11.58 -1.46
N GLU A 21 -4.29 10.45 -1.73
CA GLU A 21 -4.16 9.30 -0.85
C GLU A 21 -3.55 9.61 0.53
N GLN A 22 -2.73 10.66 0.62
CA GLN A 22 -2.14 11.10 1.88
C GLN A 22 -3.16 11.50 2.94
N ALA A 23 -4.41 11.85 2.58
CA ALA A 23 -5.44 12.09 3.59
C ALA A 23 -5.69 10.83 4.44
N THR A 24 -5.76 9.67 3.81
CA THR A 24 -5.92 8.37 4.49
C THR A 24 -4.65 7.98 5.23
N LEU A 25 -3.48 8.10 4.60
CA LEU A 25 -2.20 7.73 5.22
C LEU A 25 -1.89 8.58 6.46
N THR A 26 -2.27 9.86 6.48
CA THR A 26 -2.11 10.71 7.68
C THR A 26 -2.93 10.20 8.85
N GLU A 27 -4.19 9.81 8.64
CA GLU A 27 -5.00 9.27 9.73
C GLU A 27 -4.50 7.90 10.17
N MET A 28 -4.00 7.07 9.25
CA MET A 28 -3.31 5.82 9.57
C MET A 28 -2.05 6.05 10.42
N TYR A 29 -1.21 7.02 10.05
CA TYR A 29 -0.02 7.39 10.81
C TYR A 29 -0.37 7.91 12.22
N ARG A 30 -1.43 8.70 12.35
CA ARG A 30 -1.90 9.20 13.66
C ARG A 30 -2.42 8.06 14.53
N ALA A 31 -3.27 7.19 13.97
CA ALA A 31 -3.76 6.01 14.67
C ALA A 31 -2.60 5.11 15.11
N SER A 32 -1.59 4.94 14.26
CA SER A 32 -0.43 4.12 14.60
C SER A 32 0.38 4.69 15.74
N GLN A 33 0.29 5.98 16.10
CA GLN A 33 1.00 6.52 17.27
C GLN A 33 0.40 6.01 18.59
N GLU A 34 -0.91 5.82 18.61
CA GLU A 34 -1.70 5.52 19.81
C GLU A 34 -2.04 4.03 19.92
N GLU A 35 -2.13 3.32 18.78
CA GLU A 35 -2.63 1.96 18.70
C GLU A 35 -1.53 0.98 18.28
N GLU A 36 -1.40 -0.12 19.04
CA GLU A 36 -0.61 -1.28 18.61
C GLU A 36 -1.47 -2.21 17.76
N ALA A 37 -1.29 -2.12 16.43
CA ALA A 37 -2.10 -2.80 15.45
C ALA A 37 -1.30 -3.14 14.19
N VAL A 38 -1.85 -4.03 13.38
CA VAL A 38 -1.39 -4.27 12.02
C VAL A 38 -2.36 -3.61 11.06
N TYR A 39 -1.82 -2.82 10.13
CA TYR A 39 -2.59 -2.03 9.17
C TYR A 39 -2.48 -2.63 7.78
N LEU A 40 -3.61 -2.72 7.07
CA LEU A 40 -3.65 -2.85 5.62
C LEU A 40 -3.89 -1.46 5.02
N TYR A 41 -3.00 -1.02 4.13
CA TYR A 41 -3.28 0.07 3.22
C TYR A 41 -3.65 -0.50 1.84
N ALA A 42 -4.77 -0.01 1.29
CA ALA A 42 -5.29 -0.41 0.00
C ALA A 42 -5.98 0.77 -0.68
N HIS A 43 -5.44 1.25 -1.79
CA HIS A 43 -6.03 2.35 -2.55
C HIS A 43 -6.97 1.87 -3.67
N THR A 44 -7.71 2.78 -4.30
CA THR A 44 -8.69 2.44 -5.33
C THR A 44 -8.08 2.37 -6.74
N LYS A 45 -7.05 1.53 -6.92
CA LYS A 45 -6.37 1.34 -8.23
C LYS A 45 -7.39 1.05 -9.33
N GLY A 46 -7.34 1.83 -10.41
CA GLY A 46 -8.23 1.67 -11.56
C GLY A 46 -9.59 2.35 -11.44
N ALA A 47 -9.89 3.05 -10.33
CA ALA A 47 -11.16 3.77 -10.19
C ALA A 47 -11.31 4.93 -11.19
N SER A 48 -10.22 5.63 -11.53
CA SER A 48 -10.23 6.71 -12.52
C SER A 48 -9.97 6.24 -13.96
N ASP A 49 -9.29 5.09 -14.13
CA ASP A 49 -9.05 4.44 -15.41
C ASP A 49 -9.33 2.93 -15.29
N PRO A 50 -10.53 2.47 -15.67
CA PRO A 50 -10.93 1.08 -15.55
C PRO A 50 -10.43 0.22 -16.73
N SER A 51 -9.28 0.53 -17.32
CA SER A 51 -8.64 -0.31 -18.33
C SER A 51 -8.46 -1.76 -17.84
N LEU A 52 -8.48 -2.72 -18.77
CA LEU A 52 -8.38 -4.15 -18.43
C LEU A 52 -7.14 -4.44 -17.59
N ILE A 53 -6.00 -3.82 -17.92
CA ILE A 53 -4.75 -4.00 -17.17
C ILE A 53 -4.90 -3.55 -15.71
N ASN A 54 -5.53 -2.42 -15.44
CA ASN A 54 -5.74 -1.93 -14.08
C ASN A 54 -6.71 -2.81 -13.31
N GLN A 55 -7.74 -3.36 -13.96
CA GLN A 55 -8.65 -4.31 -13.32
C GLN A 55 -7.95 -5.61 -12.93
N LEU A 56 -7.12 -6.18 -13.82
CA LEU A 56 -6.37 -7.40 -13.54
C LEU A 56 -5.32 -7.17 -12.45
N TRP A 57 -4.62 -6.03 -12.48
CA TRP A 57 -3.68 -5.65 -11.44
C TRP A 57 -4.37 -5.49 -10.08
N ASN A 58 -5.50 -4.77 -10.03
CA ASN A 58 -6.28 -4.59 -8.81
C ASN A 58 -6.73 -5.94 -8.20
N ARG A 59 -7.23 -6.86 -9.04
CA ARG A 59 -7.61 -8.21 -8.60
C ARG A 59 -6.42 -8.99 -8.03
N SER A 60 -5.27 -8.92 -8.69
CA SER A 60 -4.05 -9.56 -8.22
C SER A 60 -3.61 -9.00 -6.87
N MET A 61 -3.62 -7.68 -6.68
CA MET A 61 -3.27 -7.06 -5.38
C MET A 61 -4.27 -7.43 -4.28
N THR A 62 -5.55 -7.51 -4.61
CA THR A 62 -6.62 -7.98 -3.72
C THR A 62 -6.40 -9.42 -3.30
N PHE A 63 -5.97 -10.30 -4.21
CA PHE A 63 -5.62 -11.67 -3.86
C PHE A 63 -4.50 -11.71 -2.81
N PHE A 64 -3.37 -11.08 -3.10
CA PHE A 64 -2.20 -11.17 -2.25
C PHE A 64 -2.39 -10.51 -0.88
N ASN A 65 -3.16 -9.42 -0.79
CA ASN A 65 -3.26 -8.64 0.44
C ASN A 65 -4.60 -8.82 1.18
N VAL A 66 -5.70 -9.12 0.50
CA VAL A 66 -7.04 -9.20 1.13
C VAL A 66 -7.50 -10.64 1.25
N VAL A 67 -7.41 -11.43 0.18
CA VAL A 67 -7.83 -12.84 0.21
C VAL A 67 -6.85 -13.68 1.01
N ALA A 68 -5.54 -13.52 0.76
CA ALA A 68 -4.47 -14.21 1.47
C ALA A 68 -4.03 -13.49 2.76
N TRP A 69 -4.92 -12.75 3.44
CA TRP A 69 -4.57 -11.91 4.59
C TRP A 69 -3.91 -12.68 5.74
N GLU A 70 -4.33 -13.92 6.02
CA GLU A 70 -3.72 -14.76 7.07
C GLU A 70 -2.24 -15.01 6.80
N ARG A 71 -1.89 -15.25 5.53
CA ARG A 71 -0.50 -15.38 5.10
C ARG A 71 0.26 -14.07 5.29
N CYS A 72 -0.35 -12.92 4.99
CA CYS A 72 0.29 -11.63 5.24
C CYS A 72 0.60 -11.41 6.72
N LEU A 73 -0.33 -11.74 7.62
CA LEU A 73 -0.11 -11.60 9.05
C LEU A 73 0.99 -12.55 9.56
N GLN A 74 1.02 -13.80 9.08
CA GLN A 74 2.08 -14.74 9.42
C GLN A 74 3.45 -14.23 8.96
N LEU A 75 3.56 -13.78 7.71
CA LEU A 75 4.82 -13.27 7.16
C LEU A 75 5.30 -12.01 7.88
N LEU A 76 4.37 -11.16 8.30
CA LEU A 76 4.68 -9.97 9.07
C LEU A 76 5.38 -10.28 10.38
N GLU A 77 5.30 -11.48 10.96
CA GLU A 77 6.02 -11.80 12.20
C GLU A 77 7.52 -11.50 12.07
N ASP A 78 8.11 -11.76 10.90
CA ASP A 78 9.56 -11.66 10.64
C ASP A 78 9.99 -10.36 9.93
N VAL A 79 9.04 -9.57 9.40
CA VAL A 79 9.33 -8.38 8.59
C VAL A 79 8.54 -7.15 9.07
N ASP A 80 8.85 -5.99 8.48
CA ASP A 80 8.20 -4.72 8.80
C ASP A 80 6.96 -4.47 7.94
N ALA A 81 7.02 -4.89 6.67
CA ALA A 81 5.92 -4.75 5.72
C ALA A 81 5.80 -5.95 4.77
N VAL A 82 4.57 -6.24 4.33
CA VAL A 82 4.25 -7.30 3.37
C VAL A 82 3.39 -6.72 2.27
N GLY A 83 3.64 -7.10 1.02
CA GLY A 83 2.82 -6.68 -0.11
C GLY A 83 3.15 -7.50 -1.34
N CYS A 84 2.89 -6.92 -2.51
CA CYS A 84 3.29 -7.50 -3.81
C CYS A 84 3.99 -6.44 -4.66
N HIS A 85 4.94 -6.87 -5.49
CA HIS A 85 5.70 -6.02 -6.38
C HIS A 85 6.52 -4.96 -5.64
N TRP A 86 7.38 -5.36 -4.70
CA TRP A 86 8.36 -4.47 -4.08
C TRP A 86 9.40 -4.04 -5.12
N ILE A 87 9.29 -2.79 -5.54
CA ILE A 87 10.13 -2.18 -6.56
C ILE A 87 11.23 -1.39 -5.86
N THR A 88 12.48 -1.67 -6.23
CA THR A 88 13.65 -0.91 -5.77
C THR A 88 14.42 -0.34 -6.96
N LYS A 89 15.16 0.75 -6.73
CA LYS A 89 15.98 1.38 -7.78
C LYS A 89 17.17 0.50 -8.20
N GLU A 90 17.63 -0.38 -7.32
CA GLU A 90 18.71 -1.34 -7.62
C GLU A 90 18.26 -2.37 -8.66
N GLN A 91 17.00 -2.82 -8.58
CA GLN A 91 16.44 -3.78 -9.54
C GLN A 91 15.83 -3.09 -10.76
N PHE A 92 15.19 -1.92 -10.57
CA PHE A 92 14.47 -1.19 -11.61
C PHE A 92 14.87 0.28 -11.62
N PRO A 93 16.06 0.66 -12.15
CA PRO A 93 16.57 2.03 -12.05
C PRO A 93 15.63 3.13 -12.58
N HIS A 94 14.78 2.80 -13.55
CA HIS A 94 13.80 3.72 -14.13
C HIS A 94 12.66 4.11 -13.17
N MET A 95 12.51 3.41 -12.03
CA MET A 95 11.55 3.81 -11.00
C MET A 95 11.95 5.12 -10.30
N ALA A 96 13.25 5.45 -10.32
CA ALA A 96 13.75 6.73 -9.84
C ALA A 96 13.54 7.78 -10.94
N ASP A 97 12.39 8.42 -10.92
CA ASP A 97 11.95 9.38 -11.92
C ASP A 97 11.64 10.76 -11.30
N HIS A 98 10.99 11.64 -12.07
CA HIS A 98 10.60 12.97 -11.58
C HIS A 98 9.55 12.93 -10.44
N ASN A 99 8.82 11.82 -10.28
CA ASN A 99 7.83 11.62 -9.21
C ASN A 99 8.43 10.95 -7.98
N ASN A 100 9.57 10.27 -8.13
CA ASN A 100 10.31 9.64 -7.03
C ASN A 100 11.83 9.80 -7.23
N PRO A 101 12.36 11.04 -7.12
CA PRO A 101 13.75 11.35 -7.48
C PRO A 101 14.78 10.64 -6.59
N GLU A 102 14.44 10.41 -5.32
CA GLU A 102 15.30 9.69 -4.37
C GLU A 102 15.32 8.17 -4.62
N GLY A 103 14.35 7.70 -5.40
CA GLY A 103 14.15 6.28 -5.69
C GLY A 103 13.77 5.48 -4.45
N TYR A 104 12.89 6.02 -3.60
CA TYR A 104 12.36 5.30 -2.45
C TYR A 104 11.62 4.04 -2.94
N PRO A 105 11.90 2.86 -2.37
CA PRO A 105 11.24 1.63 -2.80
C PRO A 105 9.76 1.64 -2.41
N TYR A 106 8.95 0.85 -3.11
CA TYR A 106 7.51 0.79 -2.86
C TYR A 106 6.87 -0.49 -3.41
N PHE A 107 5.69 -0.85 -2.90
CA PHE A 107 4.86 -1.89 -3.48
C PHE A 107 4.08 -1.35 -4.67
N GLY A 108 4.29 -1.91 -5.86
CA GLY A 108 3.62 -1.51 -7.08
C GLY A 108 2.11 -1.63 -6.97
N GLY A 109 1.42 -0.49 -7.08
CA GLY A 109 -0.04 -0.39 -6.93
C GLY A 109 -0.51 -0.23 -5.47
N THR A 110 0.41 0.01 -4.54
CA THR A 110 0.18 0.57 -3.21
C THR A 110 -0.84 -0.20 -2.37
N TYR A 111 -0.73 -1.54 -2.38
CA TYR A 111 -1.37 -2.43 -1.40
C TYR A 111 -0.29 -3.05 -0.54
N TRP A 112 -0.41 -2.88 0.77
CA TRP A 112 0.56 -3.44 1.71
C TRP A 112 0.02 -3.52 3.12
N TRP A 113 0.56 -4.47 3.87
CA TRP A 113 0.41 -4.59 5.31
C TRP A 113 1.67 -4.09 6.03
N ALA A 114 1.50 -3.43 7.17
CA ALA A 114 2.62 -3.07 8.05
C ALA A 114 2.20 -3.00 9.53
N LYS A 115 3.16 -3.18 10.43
CA LYS A 115 2.95 -3.01 11.88
C LYS A 115 2.91 -1.53 12.26
N SER A 116 2.12 -1.19 13.29
CA SER A 116 2.15 0.11 13.98
C SER A 116 3.58 0.55 14.29
N SER A 117 4.39 -0.34 14.84
CA SER A 117 5.80 -0.09 15.20
C SER A 117 6.65 0.39 14.02
N HIS A 118 6.40 -0.14 12.82
CA HIS A 118 7.07 0.33 11.61
C HIS A 118 6.53 1.69 11.15
N ILE A 119 5.21 1.85 11.09
CA ILE A 119 4.55 3.09 10.62
C ILE A 119 4.94 4.29 11.50
N LYS A 120 5.09 4.09 12.82
CA LYS A 120 5.53 5.12 13.77
C LYS A 120 6.82 5.80 13.34
N GLU A 121 7.74 5.06 12.74
CA GLU A 121 9.08 5.51 12.39
C GLU A 121 9.18 6.14 10.99
N LEU A 122 8.14 6.02 10.15
CA LEU A 122 8.13 6.61 8.79
C LEU A 122 8.01 8.14 8.77
N GLY A 123 7.47 8.70 9.85
CA GLY A 123 7.02 10.10 9.93
C GLY A 123 5.75 10.35 9.13
N GLU A 124 5.10 11.50 9.39
CA GLU A 124 3.85 11.87 8.72
C GLU A 124 4.04 11.95 7.17
N PRO A 125 3.07 11.46 6.37
CA PRO A 125 3.12 11.57 4.91
C PRO A 125 3.20 13.03 4.44
N VAL A 126 4.17 13.33 3.58
CA VAL A 126 4.32 14.65 2.92
C VAL A 126 3.28 14.82 1.81
N ARG A 127 2.80 16.05 1.62
CA ARG A 127 1.65 16.38 0.74
C ARG A 127 2.00 17.35 -0.39
N GLU A 128 3.20 17.26 -0.94
CA GLU A 128 3.63 18.15 -2.03
C GLU A 128 3.12 17.66 -3.40
N HIS A 129 3.09 16.35 -3.61
CA HIS A 129 2.52 15.75 -4.82
C HIS A 129 1.90 14.37 -4.54
N ARG A 130 0.95 13.93 -5.37
CA ARG A 130 0.19 12.68 -5.16
C ARG A 130 1.06 11.43 -5.02
N TRP A 131 2.16 11.36 -5.75
CA TRP A 131 3.03 10.17 -5.82
C TRP A 131 3.79 9.90 -4.52
N GLN A 132 3.93 10.89 -3.63
CA GLN A 132 4.53 10.70 -2.30
C GLN A 132 3.79 9.65 -1.46
N ALA A 133 2.51 9.43 -1.72
CA ALA A 133 1.76 8.36 -1.06
C ALA A 133 2.26 6.97 -1.45
N GLU A 134 2.66 6.76 -2.71
CA GLU A 134 3.03 5.43 -3.22
C GLU A 134 4.31 4.92 -2.57
N HIS A 135 5.29 5.80 -2.36
CA HIS A 135 6.60 5.45 -1.83
C HIS A 135 6.82 5.82 -0.36
N TRP A 136 5.76 6.20 0.37
CA TRP A 136 5.84 6.53 1.79
C TRP A 136 6.35 5.35 2.64
N ILE A 137 5.86 4.13 2.36
CA ILE A 137 6.23 2.91 3.08
C ILE A 137 7.72 2.57 2.98
N GLY A 138 8.40 2.98 1.91
CA GLY A 138 9.83 2.75 1.73
C GLY A 138 10.75 3.88 2.17
N LYS A 139 10.22 4.90 2.86
CA LYS A 139 11.04 6.05 3.31
C LYS A 139 12.04 5.69 4.40
N LYS A 140 11.73 4.71 5.26
CA LYS A 140 12.65 4.27 6.30
C LYS A 140 13.74 3.38 5.67
N PRO A 141 15.03 3.75 5.77
CA PRO A 141 16.12 2.87 5.39
C PRO A 141 16.04 1.54 6.14
N ASP A 142 16.48 0.46 5.51
CA ASP A 142 16.53 -0.89 6.10
C ASP A 142 15.17 -1.51 6.46
N THR A 143 14.07 -0.99 5.90
CA THR A 143 12.75 -1.63 6.01
C THR A 143 12.81 -3.07 5.50
N LYS A 144 12.53 -4.04 6.37
CA LYS A 144 12.45 -5.45 6.00
C LYS A 144 11.11 -5.72 5.36
N VAL A 145 11.11 -6.27 4.15
CA VAL A 145 9.90 -6.51 3.38
C VAL A 145 9.77 -7.96 2.95
N HIS A 146 8.54 -8.43 2.87
CA HIS A 146 8.21 -9.61 2.08
C HIS A 146 7.41 -9.22 0.84
N ASP A 147 7.94 -9.57 -0.32
CA ASP A 147 7.25 -9.43 -1.59
C ASP A 147 6.62 -10.76 -2.01
N SER A 148 5.29 -10.80 -1.95
CA SER A 148 4.50 -11.99 -2.27
C SER A 148 4.46 -12.31 -3.77
N ASN A 149 4.85 -11.36 -4.63
CA ASN A 149 4.89 -11.53 -6.08
C ASN A 149 5.99 -10.69 -6.75
N PRO A 150 7.26 -11.10 -6.64
CA PRO A 150 8.39 -10.27 -7.05
C PRO A 150 8.44 -9.85 -8.51
N GLY A 151 8.90 -8.61 -8.72
CA GLY A 151 9.19 -8.03 -10.03
C GLY A 151 8.20 -6.96 -10.47
N TRP A 152 8.49 -6.32 -11.61
CA TRP A 152 7.66 -5.25 -12.15
C TRP A 152 6.23 -5.74 -12.44
N PRO A 153 5.19 -4.99 -12.06
CA PRO A 153 3.81 -5.39 -12.28
C PRO A 153 3.50 -5.48 -13.78
N GLY A 154 3.13 -6.66 -14.24
CA GLY A 154 2.82 -6.97 -15.63
C GLY A 154 1.79 -8.11 -15.74
N PRO A 155 1.06 -8.21 -16.87
CA PRO A 155 0.02 -9.24 -17.07
C PRO A 155 0.46 -10.66 -16.73
N GLU A 156 1.72 -10.99 -17.03
CA GLU A 156 2.32 -12.30 -16.81
C GLU A 156 2.50 -12.66 -15.33
N LYS A 157 2.42 -11.68 -14.43
CA LYS A 157 2.51 -11.87 -12.98
C LYS A 157 1.18 -11.75 -12.26
N PHE A 158 0.11 -11.32 -12.94
CA PHE A 158 -1.16 -11.06 -12.27
C PHE A 158 -1.91 -12.36 -11.98
N VAL A 159 -2.35 -12.50 -10.74
CA VAL A 159 -3.24 -13.57 -10.31
C VAL A 159 -4.69 -13.13 -10.54
N ILE A 160 -5.39 -13.82 -11.44
CA ILE A 160 -6.71 -13.41 -11.93
C ILE A 160 -7.81 -14.44 -11.65
N THR A 161 -7.46 -15.57 -11.03
CA THR A 161 -8.35 -16.67 -10.65
C THR A 161 -8.05 -17.06 -9.20
N PHE A 162 -9.03 -16.89 -8.31
CA PHE A 162 -9.01 -17.29 -6.90
C PHE A 162 -10.43 -17.28 -6.33
#